data_AF-A0A4W4H344-F1
#
_entry.id   AF-A0A4W4H344-F1
#
_cell.length_a   1.000
_cell.length_b   1.000
_cell.length_c   1.000
_cell.angle_alpha   90.00
_cell.angle_beta   90.00
_cell.angle_gamma   90.00
#
_symmetry.space_group_name_H-M   'P 1'
#
loop_
_entity.id
_entity.type
_entity.pdbx_description
1 polymer ?
#
loop_
_entity_poly.entity_id
_entity_poly.type
_entity_poly.pdbx_seq_one_letter_code
_entity_poly.pdbx_strand_id
1 'polypeptide(L)'
;MPPLWLLLIPYSGLLHRGLAEEGLEFPSLDGKDRVLDINERNFKKALKKYDMLCLLYHAPLPSDRELQQQFHVQEMVLEVSEAAQRGKGDRLLFVIYGIRLCHSIDIHNFFIRDERVIEFDGELSADTLVEFLLDVSIDDAVELISNPTEQRAFERMDEDMRLIGYFRGKDSECELLSSLLHRCALLQVAKQLTLRMNEVDFYEPFMDEPVTIPGKPNAEDEIVDFINQPTLRKLRAEDMFETWEDDMDGIHIVAFAEEEDPGVHTVGYVRWV
;
A
#
# COMPACT_ATOMS: atom_id res chain seq x y z
N MET A 1 -19.30 -24.98 67.13
CA MET A 1 -19.68 -24.36 65.84
C MET A 1 -18.45 -23.64 65.31
N PRO A 2 -17.83 -24.09 64.20
CA PRO A 2 -16.66 -23.40 63.66
C PRO A 2 -17.09 -22.09 62.97
N PRO A 3 -16.22 -21.07 62.92
CA PRO A 3 -16.58 -19.77 62.36
C PRO A 3 -16.77 -19.85 60.84
N LEU A 4 -17.85 -19.22 60.37
CA LEU A 4 -18.38 -19.25 58.99
C LEU A 4 -17.39 -18.74 57.92
N TRP A 5 -16.26 -18.15 58.30
CA TRP A 5 -15.31 -17.51 57.38
C TRP A 5 -14.35 -18.48 56.69
N LEU A 6 -14.25 -19.73 57.16
CA LEU A 6 -13.43 -20.76 56.50
C LEU A 6 -14.07 -21.37 55.24
N LEU A 7 -15.34 -21.04 54.92
CA LEU A 7 -16.04 -21.54 53.74
C LEU A 7 -15.88 -20.65 52.49
N LEU A 8 -15.17 -19.52 52.57
CA LEU A 8 -15.03 -18.60 51.44
C LEU A 8 -13.72 -18.77 50.64
N ILE A 9 -12.83 -19.68 51.05
CA ILE A 9 -11.52 -19.87 50.40
C ILE A 9 -11.54 -20.80 49.16
N PRO A 10 -12.54 -21.68 48.89
CA PRO A 10 -12.53 -22.43 47.62
C PRO A 10 -13.17 -21.68 46.44
N TYR A 11 -13.72 -20.47 46.61
CA TYR A 11 -14.41 -19.76 45.53
C TYR A 11 -13.57 -18.74 44.77
N SER A 12 -12.36 -18.39 45.23
CA SER A 12 -11.46 -17.50 44.46
C SER A 12 -10.61 -18.23 43.42
N GLY A 13 -10.55 -19.58 43.46
CA GLY A 13 -9.75 -20.39 42.53
C GLY A 13 -10.43 -20.75 41.20
N LEU A 14 -11.70 -20.40 41.01
CA LEU A 14 -12.49 -20.78 39.82
C LEU A 14 -12.91 -19.62 38.91
N LEU A 15 -12.53 -18.37 39.24
CA LEU A 15 -12.80 -17.19 38.41
C LEU A 15 -11.61 -16.72 37.56
N HIS A 16 -10.47 -17.40 37.65
CA HIS A 16 -9.38 -17.29 36.65
C HIS A 16 -9.36 -18.53 35.75
N ARG A 17 -10.53 -18.92 35.20
CA ARG A 17 -10.49 -19.32 33.80
C ARG A 17 -10.38 -18.01 33.05
N GLY A 18 -9.14 -17.61 32.75
CA GLY A 18 -8.92 -16.63 31.70
C GLY A 18 -9.79 -17.08 30.53
N LEU A 19 -10.62 -16.17 30.02
CA LEU A 19 -10.92 -16.26 28.61
C LEU A 19 -9.55 -16.39 27.96
N ALA A 20 -9.23 -17.57 27.41
CA ALA A 20 -8.27 -17.59 26.35
C ALA A 20 -8.87 -16.60 25.35
N GLU A 21 -8.26 -15.43 25.24
CA GLU A 21 -8.60 -14.47 24.21
C GLU A 21 -8.64 -15.28 22.92
N GLU A 22 -9.79 -15.24 22.23
CA GLU A 22 -9.95 -15.88 20.93
C GLU A 22 -8.70 -15.51 20.13
N GLY A 23 -7.97 -16.53 19.70
CA GLY A 23 -6.67 -16.35 19.05
C GLY A 23 -6.81 -15.59 17.74
N LEU A 24 -5.70 -15.45 17.03
CA LEU A 24 -5.71 -14.83 15.71
C LEU A 24 -6.55 -15.69 14.74
N GLU A 25 -7.78 -15.29 14.48
CA GLU A 25 -8.65 -15.92 13.49
C GLU A 25 -8.50 -15.21 12.16
N PHE A 26 -8.03 -15.95 11.15
CA PHE A 26 -7.99 -15.44 9.79
C PHE A 26 -9.42 -15.28 9.25
N PRO A 27 -9.70 -14.23 8.46
CA PRO A 27 -10.99 -14.06 7.81
C PRO A 27 -11.32 -15.28 6.95
N SER A 28 -12.47 -15.90 7.22
CA SER A 28 -12.98 -17.01 6.41
C SER A 28 -14.04 -16.52 5.43
N LEU A 29 -14.04 -17.07 4.20
CA LEU A 29 -15.13 -16.87 3.24
C LEU A 29 -16.45 -17.40 3.82
N ASP A 30 -17.33 -16.50 4.23
CA ASP A 30 -18.65 -16.83 4.81
C ASP A 30 -19.73 -17.08 3.73
N GLY A 31 -19.34 -17.09 2.44
CA GLY A 31 -20.20 -17.34 1.29
C GLY A 31 -21.14 -16.18 0.92
N LYS A 32 -21.00 -15.01 1.55
CA LYS A 32 -21.71 -13.81 1.08
C LYS A 32 -21.00 -13.23 -0.13
N ASP A 33 -21.80 -12.69 -1.03
CA ASP A 33 -21.36 -11.94 -2.21
C ASP A 33 -21.34 -10.45 -1.86
N ARG A 34 -20.17 -9.83 -2.00
CA ARG A 34 -19.90 -8.45 -1.59
C ARG A 34 -19.29 -7.64 -2.70
N VAL A 35 -18.56 -8.32 -3.57
CA VAL A 35 -18.00 -7.74 -4.76
C VAL A 35 -19.14 -7.36 -5.69
N LEU A 36 -19.29 -6.06 -5.93
CA LEU A 36 -20.38 -5.55 -6.76
C LEU A 36 -20.01 -5.59 -8.23
N ASP A 37 -20.93 -6.06 -9.07
CA ASP A 37 -20.89 -5.82 -10.52
C ASP A 37 -21.30 -4.36 -10.81
N ILE A 38 -20.32 -3.54 -11.18
CA ILE A 38 -20.53 -2.14 -11.48
C ILE A 38 -20.53 -1.90 -12.99
N ASN A 39 -21.49 -1.09 -13.42
CA ASN A 39 -21.74 -0.65 -14.78
C ASN A 39 -22.07 0.85 -14.81
N GLU A 40 -22.26 1.42 -16.00
CA GLU A 40 -22.53 2.86 -16.17
C GLU A 40 -23.73 3.38 -15.33
N ARG A 41 -24.69 2.50 -14.99
CA ARG A 41 -25.92 2.89 -14.29
C ARG A 41 -25.74 2.98 -12.77
N ASN A 42 -24.87 2.16 -12.18
CA ASN A 42 -24.65 2.09 -10.73
C ASN A 42 -23.30 2.67 -10.29
N PHE A 43 -22.34 2.90 -11.21
CA PHE A 43 -21.02 3.47 -10.91
C PHE A 43 -21.09 4.78 -10.11
N LYS A 44 -21.88 5.76 -10.58
CA LYS A 44 -22.07 7.05 -9.88
C LYS A 44 -22.69 6.92 -8.50
N LYS A 45 -23.45 5.84 -8.24
CA LYS A 45 -24.03 5.57 -6.92
C LYS A 45 -23.00 4.93 -6.01
N ALA A 46 -22.17 4.03 -6.54
CA ALA A 46 -21.05 3.42 -5.81
C ALA A 46 -20.05 4.48 -5.37
N LEU A 47 -19.62 5.37 -6.27
CA LEU A 47 -18.69 6.48 -5.96
C LEU A 47 -19.16 7.40 -4.83
N LYS A 48 -20.47 7.52 -4.62
CA LYS A 48 -21.04 8.37 -3.56
C LYS A 48 -21.25 7.63 -2.25
N LYS A 49 -21.26 6.30 -2.29
CA LYS A 49 -21.59 5.45 -1.15
C LYS A 49 -20.34 5.02 -0.38
N TYR A 50 -19.22 4.88 -1.07
CA TYR A 50 -17.98 4.35 -0.53
C TYR A 50 -16.88 5.39 -0.62
N ASP A 51 -16.03 5.43 0.42
CA ASP A 51 -14.91 6.38 0.48
C ASP A 51 -13.79 5.99 -0.50
N MET A 52 -13.62 4.70 -0.75
CA MET A 52 -12.72 4.17 -1.76
C MET A 52 -13.35 2.98 -2.50
N LEU A 53 -13.09 2.92 -3.81
CA LEU A 53 -13.51 1.85 -4.71
C LEU A 53 -12.30 1.18 -5.35
N CYS A 54 -12.12 -0.12 -5.12
CA CYS A 54 -11.22 -0.96 -5.91
C CYS A 54 -11.97 -1.47 -7.13
N LEU A 55 -11.44 -1.30 -8.34
CA LEU A 55 -12.04 -1.71 -9.61
C LEU A 55 -11.14 -2.72 -10.30
N LEU A 56 -11.62 -3.97 -10.40
CA LEU A 56 -11.03 -4.96 -11.31
C LEU A 56 -11.65 -4.79 -12.69
N TYR A 57 -10.85 -4.32 -13.66
CA TYR A 57 -11.27 -4.24 -15.06
C TYR A 57 -11.03 -5.57 -15.77
N HIS A 58 -12.04 -6.09 -16.46
CA HIS A 58 -11.87 -7.30 -17.26
C HIS A 58 -12.66 -7.27 -18.56
N ALA A 59 -12.12 -7.94 -19.58
CA ALA A 59 -12.83 -8.21 -20.82
C ALA A 59 -14.02 -9.16 -20.57
N PRO A 60 -15.03 -9.19 -21.47
CA PRO A 60 -16.14 -10.14 -21.37
C PRO A 60 -15.62 -11.56 -21.23
N LEU A 61 -16.17 -12.30 -20.26
CA LEU A 61 -15.68 -13.63 -19.94
C LEU A 61 -15.73 -14.53 -21.18
N PRO A 62 -14.59 -15.13 -21.56
CA PRO A 62 -14.52 -16.04 -22.68
C PRO A 62 -15.31 -17.33 -22.36
N SER A 63 -15.65 -18.08 -23.41
CA SER A 63 -16.31 -19.39 -23.26
C SER A 63 -15.36 -20.47 -22.72
N ASP A 64 -14.06 -20.16 -22.67
CA ASP A 64 -13.02 -21.06 -22.19
C ASP A 64 -13.13 -21.27 -20.67
N ARG A 65 -13.08 -22.53 -20.25
CA ARG A 65 -13.23 -22.92 -18.85
C ARG A 65 -12.03 -22.51 -18.01
N GLU A 66 -10.82 -22.53 -18.55
CA GLU A 66 -9.60 -22.19 -17.82
C GLU A 66 -9.59 -20.69 -17.50
N LEU A 67 -9.92 -19.85 -18.48
CA LEU A 67 -10.01 -18.40 -18.29
C LEU A 67 -11.16 -18.01 -17.33
N GLN A 68 -12.28 -18.74 -17.35
CA GLN A 68 -13.34 -18.56 -16.35
C GLN A 68 -12.89 -18.95 -14.94
N GLN A 69 -12.10 -20.03 -14.82
CA GLN A 69 -11.57 -20.44 -13.53
C GLN A 69 -10.54 -19.43 -13.00
N GLN A 70 -9.68 -18.90 -13.86
CA GLN A 70 -8.75 -17.82 -13.49
C GLN A 70 -9.50 -16.60 -12.97
N PHE A 71 -10.50 -16.13 -13.72
CA PHE A 71 -11.33 -15.02 -13.28
C PHE A 71 -12.03 -15.28 -11.94
N HIS A 72 -12.52 -16.50 -11.72
CA HIS A 72 -13.13 -16.87 -10.44
C HIS A 72 -12.12 -16.82 -9.27
N VAL A 73 -10.86 -17.18 -9.50
CA VAL A 73 -9.81 -17.03 -8.48
C VAL A 73 -9.59 -15.55 -8.15
N GLN A 74 -9.57 -14.68 -9.16
CA GLN A 74 -9.43 -13.23 -8.96
C GLN A 74 -10.59 -12.64 -8.16
N GLU A 75 -11.82 -13.04 -8.48
CA GLU A 75 -13.02 -12.67 -7.73
C GLU A 75 -12.96 -13.13 -6.26
N MET A 76 -12.51 -14.36 -6.02
CA MET A 76 -12.31 -14.88 -4.66
C MET A 76 -11.27 -14.09 -3.87
N VAL A 77 -10.18 -13.66 -4.51
CA VAL A 77 -9.16 -12.80 -3.88
C VAL A 77 -9.79 -11.51 -3.38
N LEU A 78 -10.60 -10.84 -4.21
CA LEU A 78 -11.29 -9.60 -3.82
C LEU A 78 -12.29 -9.81 -2.67
N GLU A 79 -13.03 -10.92 -2.67
CA GLU A 79 -13.94 -11.28 -1.57
C GLU A 79 -13.21 -11.49 -0.24
N VAL A 80 -12.06 -12.17 -0.27
CA VAL A 80 -11.23 -12.36 0.94
C VAL A 80 -10.67 -11.02 1.42
N SER A 81 -10.16 -10.19 0.51
CA SER A 81 -9.64 -8.87 0.83
C SER A 81 -10.70 -7.97 1.48
N GLU A 82 -11.95 -8.00 0.98
CA GLU A 82 -13.07 -7.30 1.61
C GLU A 82 -13.30 -7.81 3.03
N ALA A 83 -13.40 -9.14 3.17
CA ALA A 83 -13.71 -9.76 4.45
C ALA A 83 -12.65 -9.43 5.51
N ALA A 84 -11.38 -9.28 5.11
CA ALA A 84 -10.26 -8.91 5.98
C ALA A 84 -10.33 -7.46 6.49
N GLN A 85 -10.99 -6.56 5.76
CA GLN A 85 -11.14 -5.16 6.18
C GLN A 85 -12.33 -4.93 7.12
N ARG A 86 -13.11 -5.98 7.39
CA ARG A 86 -14.32 -5.91 8.20
C ARG A 86 -14.02 -5.46 9.64
N GLY A 87 -14.73 -4.44 10.10
CA GLY A 87 -14.61 -3.89 11.45
C GLY A 87 -13.96 -2.49 11.50
N LYS A 88 -13.39 -2.02 10.39
CA LYS A 88 -12.80 -0.66 10.27
C LYS A 88 -13.79 0.43 9.80
N GLY A 89 -15.10 0.12 9.75
CA GLY A 89 -16.17 0.99 9.24
C GLY A 89 -16.44 0.80 7.75
N ASP A 90 -17.48 1.43 7.20
CA ASP A 90 -17.90 1.37 5.77
C ASP A 90 -16.89 2.05 4.80
N ARG A 91 -15.59 2.04 5.13
CA ARG A 91 -14.55 2.85 4.46
C ARG A 91 -14.06 2.25 3.14
N LEU A 92 -14.27 0.96 2.88
CA LEU A 92 -13.75 0.30 1.69
C LEU A 92 -14.76 -0.65 1.03
N LEU A 93 -14.91 -0.57 -0.30
CA LEU A 93 -15.59 -1.59 -1.10
C LEU A 93 -14.72 -2.04 -2.28
N PHE A 94 -14.65 -3.36 -2.45
CA PHE A 94 -14.14 -4.01 -3.65
C PHE A 94 -15.24 -4.17 -4.70
N VAL A 95 -14.97 -3.70 -5.91
CA VAL A 95 -15.89 -3.66 -7.05
C VAL A 95 -15.25 -4.37 -8.23
N ILE A 96 -16.00 -5.25 -8.89
CA ILE A 96 -15.65 -5.72 -10.23
C ILE A 96 -16.36 -4.81 -11.23
N TYR A 97 -15.59 -4.16 -12.11
CA TYR A 97 -16.14 -3.33 -13.18
C TYR A 97 -15.94 -4.02 -14.52
N GLY A 98 -16.95 -4.79 -14.92
CA GLY A 98 -17.00 -5.37 -16.26
C GLY A 98 -17.61 -4.39 -17.25
N ILE A 99 -16.81 -3.57 -17.96
CA ILE A 99 -17.31 -2.83 -19.12
C ILE A 99 -16.59 -3.18 -20.43
N ARG A 100 -17.44 -3.58 -21.38
CA ARG A 100 -17.28 -3.72 -22.84
C ARG A 100 -16.80 -2.46 -23.61
N LEU A 101 -15.93 -1.61 -23.07
CA LEU A 101 -15.53 -0.34 -23.70
C LEU A 101 -14.04 -0.13 -23.97
N CYS A 102 -13.13 -0.99 -23.52
CA CYS A 102 -11.75 -0.92 -23.99
C CYS A 102 -11.55 -1.94 -25.12
N HIS A 103 -11.58 -1.45 -26.36
CA HIS A 103 -10.99 -2.19 -27.46
C HIS A 103 -9.48 -2.09 -27.28
N SER A 104 -8.88 -3.19 -26.84
CA SER A 104 -7.45 -3.43 -26.62
C SER A 104 -6.94 -3.20 -25.19
N ILE A 105 -6.29 -4.26 -24.68
CA ILE A 105 -5.27 -4.32 -23.62
C ILE A 105 -5.78 -4.75 -22.23
N ASP A 106 -4.83 -5.41 -21.57
CA ASP A 106 -4.77 -6.23 -20.36
C ASP A 106 -5.49 -5.67 -19.12
N ILE A 107 -5.66 -6.57 -18.17
CA ILE A 107 -6.39 -6.38 -16.90
C ILE A 107 -5.60 -5.38 -16.05
N HIS A 108 -6.06 -4.13 -15.98
CA HIS A 108 -5.48 -3.13 -15.07
C HIS A 108 -6.41 -2.99 -13.85
N ASN A 109 -5.85 -3.12 -12.65
CA ASN A 109 -6.54 -2.91 -11.38
C ASN A 109 -6.43 -1.42 -11.03
N PHE A 110 -7.53 -0.78 -10.65
CA PHE A 110 -7.52 0.63 -10.27
C PHE A 110 -8.21 0.86 -8.94
N PHE A 111 -7.70 1.79 -8.15
CA PHE A 111 -8.32 2.29 -6.94
C PHE A 111 -8.75 3.73 -7.15
N ILE A 112 -9.99 4.05 -6.77
CA ILE A 112 -10.52 5.42 -6.82
C ILE A 112 -10.80 5.87 -5.41
N ARG A 113 -10.18 6.99 -5.01
CA ARG A 113 -10.41 7.69 -3.75
C ARG A 113 -10.29 9.20 -3.97
N ASP A 114 -11.25 9.98 -3.47
CA ASP A 114 -11.17 11.45 -3.46
C ASP A 114 -10.73 12.09 -4.80
N GLU A 115 -11.31 11.62 -5.92
CA GLU A 115 -10.98 12.00 -7.31
C GLU A 115 -9.60 11.57 -7.84
N ARG A 116 -8.76 10.94 -7.00
CA ARG A 116 -7.52 10.28 -7.41
C ARG A 116 -7.81 8.88 -7.94
N VAL A 117 -7.13 8.53 -9.02
CA VAL A 117 -7.10 7.17 -9.58
C VAL A 117 -5.69 6.66 -9.39
N ILE A 118 -5.56 5.55 -8.68
CA ILE A 118 -4.29 4.87 -8.42
C ILE A 118 -4.34 3.57 -9.19
N GLU A 119 -3.34 3.36 -10.03
CA GLU A 119 -3.14 2.11 -10.74
C GLU A 119 -2.45 1.12 -9.81
N PHE A 120 -2.87 -0.14 -9.84
CA PHE A 120 -2.23 -1.21 -9.10
C PHE A 120 -1.73 -2.26 -10.06
N ASP A 121 -0.41 -2.31 -10.11
CA ASP A 121 0.34 -3.19 -10.98
C ASP A 121 1.26 -4.10 -10.16
N GLY A 122 0.62 -4.77 -9.19
CA GLY A 122 1.22 -5.70 -8.27
C GLY A 122 0.59 -7.09 -8.32
N GLU A 123 1.07 -7.97 -7.44
CA GLU A 123 0.54 -9.31 -7.24
C GLU A 123 -0.94 -9.27 -6.81
N LEU A 124 -1.78 -10.00 -7.55
CA LEU A 124 -3.20 -10.11 -7.22
C LEU A 124 -3.44 -11.20 -6.16
N SER A 125 -3.07 -10.89 -4.92
CA SER A 125 -3.27 -11.71 -3.72
C SER A 125 -4.01 -10.92 -2.63
N ALA A 126 -4.64 -11.63 -1.69
CA ALA A 126 -5.49 -10.96 -0.72
C ALA A 126 -4.70 -10.19 0.34
N ASP A 127 -3.57 -10.72 0.76
CA ASP A 127 -2.61 -10.10 1.67
C ASP A 127 -2.00 -8.83 1.05
N THR A 128 -1.45 -8.91 -0.16
CA THR A 128 -0.86 -7.75 -0.84
C THR A 128 -1.89 -6.66 -1.09
N LEU A 129 -3.09 -7.00 -1.57
CA LEU A 129 -4.16 -6.01 -1.76
C LEU A 129 -4.57 -5.36 -0.45
N VAL A 130 -4.72 -6.13 0.63
CA VAL A 130 -5.11 -5.58 1.93
C VAL A 130 -4.02 -4.66 2.47
N GLU A 131 -2.75 -5.03 2.36
CA GLU A 131 -1.60 -4.21 2.76
C GLU A 131 -1.56 -2.90 1.96
N PHE A 132 -1.57 -3.00 0.62
CA PHE A 132 -1.60 -1.84 -0.28
C PHE A 132 -2.77 -0.91 0.04
N LEU A 133 -3.97 -1.48 0.24
CA LEU A 133 -5.14 -0.70 0.60
C LEU A 133 -5.03 -0.03 1.95
N LEU A 134 -4.36 -0.65 2.92
CA LEU A 134 -4.11 0.02 4.20
C LEU A 134 -3.23 1.23 3.98
N ASP A 135 -2.18 1.12 3.18
CA ASP A 135 -1.27 2.21 2.87
C ASP A 135 -1.96 3.34 2.11
N VAL A 136 -2.78 3.02 1.10
CA VAL A 136 -3.62 4.00 0.37
C VAL A 136 -4.74 4.57 1.25
N SER A 137 -5.22 3.82 2.24
CA SER A 137 -6.32 4.26 3.12
C SER A 137 -5.88 5.22 4.22
N ILE A 138 -4.58 5.34 4.51
CA ILE A 138 -4.06 6.29 5.51
C ILE A 138 -4.37 7.71 5.04
N ASP A 139 -5.00 8.49 5.93
CA ASP A 139 -5.60 9.81 5.60
C ASP A 139 -4.54 10.91 5.35
N ASP A 140 -3.27 10.68 5.71
CA ASP A 140 -2.18 11.64 5.54
C ASP A 140 -1.14 11.10 4.54
N ALA A 141 -1.21 11.52 3.28
CA ALA A 141 -0.16 11.22 2.27
C ALA A 141 1.18 11.94 2.55
N VAL A 142 1.21 12.82 3.56
CA VAL A 142 2.43 13.45 4.06
C VAL A 142 2.50 13.30 5.57
N GLU A 143 3.52 12.60 6.05
CA GLU A 143 3.75 12.42 7.49
C GLU A 143 4.48 13.63 8.07
N LEU A 144 3.99 14.13 9.21
CA LEU A 144 4.64 15.25 9.89
C LEU A 144 5.70 14.77 10.87
N ILE A 145 6.98 15.01 10.57
CA ILE A 145 8.08 14.76 11.50
C ILE A 145 8.24 15.95 12.44
N SER A 146 7.87 15.73 13.70
CA SER A 146 7.85 16.72 14.77
C SER A 146 8.85 16.41 15.89
N ASN A 147 9.27 15.16 16.03
CA ASN A 147 10.14 14.72 17.12
C ASN A 147 11.27 13.77 16.66
N PRO A 148 12.33 13.60 17.49
CA PRO A 148 13.48 12.76 17.12
C PRO A 148 13.16 11.26 16.98
N THR A 149 12.05 10.79 17.54
CA THR A 149 11.65 9.38 17.41
C THR A 149 11.06 9.13 16.02
N GLU A 150 10.20 10.03 15.55
CA GLU A 150 9.67 10.04 14.17
C GLU A 150 10.80 10.18 13.16
N GLN A 151 11.77 11.06 13.41
CA GLN A 151 12.95 11.18 12.52
C GLN A 151 13.73 9.87 12.43
N ARG A 152 13.97 9.18 13.57
CA ARG A 152 14.66 7.88 13.55
C ARG A 152 13.84 6.79 12.87
N ALA A 153 12.51 6.88 12.90
CA ALA A 153 11.65 5.96 12.17
C ALA A 153 11.81 6.18 10.66
N PHE A 154 11.76 7.45 10.22
CA PHE A 154 12.00 7.85 8.85
C PHE A 154 13.37 7.38 8.34
N GLU A 155 14.44 7.58 9.13
CA GLU A 155 15.81 7.18 8.77
C GLU A 155 15.97 5.65 8.60
N ARG A 156 15.15 4.83 9.27
CA ARG A 156 15.22 3.35 9.21
C ARG A 156 14.54 2.72 7.99
N MET A 157 13.78 3.50 7.24
CA MET A 157 13.11 3.03 6.02
C MET A 157 14.05 3.13 4.82
N ASP A 158 15.24 2.51 4.92
CA ASP A 158 16.30 2.62 3.91
C ASP A 158 15.96 1.91 2.60
N GLU A 159 15.12 0.87 2.62
CA GLU A 159 14.66 0.19 1.40
C GLU A 159 13.66 1.00 0.56
N ASP A 160 13.06 2.02 1.17
CA ASP A 160 12.06 2.88 0.56
C ASP A 160 12.69 4.11 -0.07
N MET A 161 12.11 4.50 -1.20
CA MET A 161 12.32 5.84 -1.73
C MET A 161 11.63 6.85 -0.81
N ARG A 162 12.37 7.85 -0.32
CA ARG A 162 11.85 8.83 0.64
C ARG A 162 12.12 10.26 0.20
N LEU A 163 11.12 11.12 0.38
CA LEU A 163 11.25 12.56 0.21
C LEU A 163 11.00 13.26 1.54
N ILE A 164 11.82 14.27 1.83
CA ILE A 164 11.64 15.10 3.01
C ILE A 164 11.80 16.58 2.69
N GLY A 165 10.76 17.35 2.99
CA GLY A 165 10.69 18.77 2.69
C GLY A 165 10.62 19.64 3.94
N TYR A 166 11.16 20.86 3.85
CA TYR A 166 11.01 21.88 4.89
C TYR A 166 10.24 23.11 4.38
N PHE A 167 8.98 23.27 4.83
CA PHE A 167 8.07 24.30 4.33
C PHE A 167 7.47 25.20 5.42
N ARG A 168 7.03 26.40 5.02
CA ARG A 168 6.43 27.40 5.92
C ARG A 168 4.92 27.20 6.08
N GLY A 169 4.52 26.13 6.76
CA GLY A 169 3.12 25.81 7.06
C GLY A 169 2.60 24.59 6.29
N LYS A 170 1.39 24.13 6.64
CA LYS A 170 0.81 22.88 6.12
C LYS A 170 0.12 23.01 4.74
N ASP A 171 -0.20 24.22 4.28
CA ASP A 171 -1.41 24.39 3.43
C ASP A 171 -1.17 24.63 1.92
N SER A 172 0.01 24.43 1.34
CA SER A 172 0.15 24.51 -0.15
C SER A 172 1.29 23.69 -0.75
N GLU A 173 2.49 23.76 -0.17
CA GLU A 173 3.65 22.99 -0.68
C GLU A 173 3.64 21.51 -0.21
N CYS A 174 2.77 21.17 0.77
CA CYS A 174 2.53 19.79 1.21
C CYS A 174 1.61 19.02 0.27
N GLU A 175 0.69 19.70 -0.43
CA GLU A 175 -0.21 19.07 -1.40
C GLU A 175 0.56 18.54 -2.61
N LEU A 176 1.64 19.22 -3.00
CA LEU A 176 2.55 18.79 -4.07
C LEU A 176 3.28 17.48 -3.73
N LEU A 177 3.69 17.29 -2.48
CA LEU A 177 4.31 16.03 -2.04
C LEU A 177 3.26 14.93 -1.81
N SER A 178 2.05 15.32 -1.42
CA SER A 178 0.96 14.39 -1.14
C SER A 178 0.31 13.79 -2.39
N SER A 179 0.43 14.45 -3.56
CA SER A 179 -0.02 13.92 -4.84
C SER A 179 0.97 12.92 -5.44
N LEU A 180 2.25 13.03 -5.08
CA LEU A 180 3.32 12.35 -5.78
C LEU A 180 3.65 10.96 -5.26
N LEU A 181 3.53 10.70 -3.96
CA LEU A 181 4.06 9.48 -3.34
C LEU A 181 3.36 9.13 -2.01
N HIS A 182 3.30 7.83 -1.71
CA HIS A 182 2.82 7.29 -0.42
C HIS A 182 3.75 7.54 0.78
N ARG A 183 4.97 8.07 0.58
CA ARG A 183 6.01 8.18 1.63
C ARG A 183 6.75 9.53 1.60
N CYS A 184 6.00 10.61 1.71
CA CYS A 184 6.55 11.96 1.86
C CYS A 184 6.51 12.42 3.32
N ALA A 185 7.59 13.04 3.80
CA ALA A 185 7.65 13.60 5.14
C ALA A 185 7.82 15.13 5.15
N LEU A 186 7.07 15.80 6.02
CA LEU A 186 7.19 17.23 6.30
C LEU A 186 7.90 17.45 7.63
N LEU A 187 8.97 18.25 7.63
CA LEU A 187 9.57 18.73 8.87
C LEU A 187 8.94 20.06 9.31
N GLN A 188 8.50 20.13 10.57
CA GLN A 188 8.27 21.44 11.21
C GLN A 188 9.56 22.04 11.80
N VAL A 189 10.58 21.22 12.04
CA VAL A 189 11.79 21.62 12.78
C VAL A 189 13.06 21.20 12.03
N ALA A 190 13.56 22.07 11.17
CA ALA A 190 14.81 21.90 10.41
C ALA A 190 16.11 21.91 11.24
N LYS A 191 16.06 21.72 12.57
CA LYS A 191 17.28 21.82 13.40
C LYS A 191 18.15 20.56 13.36
N GLN A 192 17.60 19.40 12.98
CA GLN A 192 18.33 18.14 12.97
C GLN A 192 18.69 17.65 11.55
N LEU A 193 17.97 18.11 10.53
CA LEU A 193 18.26 17.85 9.12
C LEU A 193 18.75 19.14 8.46
N THR A 194 19.73 19.05 7.56
CA THR A 194 20.46 20.20 6.98
C THR A 194 19.66 21.05 5.98
N LEU A 195 18.36 20.80 5.89
CA LEU A 195 17.43 21.44 4.96
C LEU A 195 17.21 22.93 5.26
N ARG A 196 17.18 23.73 4.20
CA ARG A 196 16.76 25.14 4.21
C ARG A 196 15.30 25.25 3.78
N MET A 197 14.70 26.42 4.01
CA MET A 197 13.29 26.67 3.64
C MET A 197 13.06 26.38 2.15
N ASN A 198 12.00 25.64 1.85
CA ASN A 198 11.56 25.15 0.55
C ASN A 198 12.58 24.25 -0.16
N GLU A 199 13.46 23.57 0.60
CA GLU A 199 14.27 22.48 0.06
C GLU A 199 13.56 21.15 0.28
N VAL A 200 13.76 20.26 -0.70
CA VAL A 200 13.34 18.86 -0.67
C VAL A 200 14.59 18.02 -0.84
N ASP A 201 14.82 17.13 0.11
CA ASP A 201 15.87 16.13 0.05
C ASP A 201 15.25 14.80 -0.39
N PHE A 202 15.91 14.15 -1.34
CA PHE A 202 15.59 12.83 -1.85
C PHE A 202 16.55 11.80 -1.26
N TYR A 203 16.03 10.80 -0.57
CA TYR A 203 16.78 9.62 -0.17
C TYR A 203 16.48 8.51 -1.16
N GLU A 204 17.49 8.22 -1.97
CA GLU A 204 17.47 7.05 -2.84
C GLU A 204 17.42 5.77 -1.99
N PRO A 205 16.69 4.72 -2.43
CA PRO A 205 16.71 3.44 -1.73
C PRO A 205 18.14 2.93 -1.51
N PHE A 206 18.39 2.39 -0.33
CA PHE A 206 19.66 1.84 0.13
C PHE A 206 20.80 2.86 0.27
N MET A 207 20.50 4.16 0.24
CA MET A 207 21.48 5.24 0.39
C MET A 207 21.26 6.03 1.69
N ASP A 208 22.35 6.25 2.44
CA ASP A 208 22.34 7.00 3.70
C ASP A 208 22.32 8.52 3.49
N GLU A 209 22.99 9.02 2.44
CA GLU A 209 23.10 10.45 2.16
C GLU A 209 22.01 10.91 1.18
N PRO A 210 21.26 11.97 1.51
CA PRO A 210 20.26 12.50 0.59
C PRO A 210 20.88 13.33 -0.54
N VAL A 211 20.13 13.42 -1.63
CA VAL A 211 20.38 14.39 -2.71
C VAL A 211 19.32 15.48 -2.65
N THR A 212 19.74 16.73 -2.46
CA THR A 212 18.82 17.88 -2.51
C THR A 212 18.39 18.12 -3.96
N ILE A 213 17.09 18.15 -4.20
CA ILE A 213 16.53 18.39 -5.55
C ILE A 213 16.92 19.81 -6.00
N PRO A 214 17.54 19.97 -7.19
CA PRO A 214 17.97 21.27 -7.67
C PRO A 214 16.76 22.13 -8.09
N GLY A 215 16.92 23.46 -8.14
CA GLY A 215 15.93 24.34 -8.79
C GLY A 215 14.83 24.95 -7.91
N LYS A 216 14.92 24.84 -6.58
CA LYS A 216 13.89 25.32 -5.65
C LYS A 216 13.32 26.73 -5.94
N PRO A 217 12.01 26.97 -5.75
CA PRO A 217 10.98 26.00 -5.36
C PRO A 217 10.64 25.04 -6.51
N ASN A 218 10.50 23.75 -6.19
CA ASN A 218 10.27 22.69 -7.18
C ASN A 218 8.81 22.59 -7.60
N ALA A 219 8.59 22.35 -8.89
CA ALA A 219 7.28 21.97 -9.42
C ALA A 219 7.06 20.44 -9.30
N GLU A 220 5.82 19.99 -9.46
CA GLU A 220 5.43 18.58 -9.28
C GLU A 220 6.14 17.67 -10.29
N ASP A 221 6.13 18.08 -11.56
CA ASP A 221 6.80 17.42 -12.67
C ASP A 221 8.31 17.33 -12.48
N GLU A 222 8.94 18.38 -11.96
CA GLU A 222 10.39 18.37 -11.67
C GLU A 222 10.75 17.33 -10.60
N ILE A 223 9.89 17.13 -9.60
CA ILE A 223 10.10 16.11 -8.56
C ILE A 223 9.90 14.72 -9.17
N VAL A 224 8.83 14.50 -9.95
CA VAL A 224 8.56 13.22 -10.62
C VAL A 224 9.70 12.80 -11.52
N ASP A 225 10.18 13.70 -12.36
CA ASP A 225 11.28 13.43 -13.28
C ASP A 225 12.58 13.07 -12.52
N PHE A 226 12.78 13.64 -11.33
CA PHE A 226 13.95 13.37 -10.51
C PHE A 226 13.88 12.00 -9.82
N ILE A 227 12.71 11.58 -9.35
CA ILE A 227 12.55 10.34 -8.57
C ILE A 227 12.50 9.07 -9.42
N ASN A 228 12.21 9.15 -10.72
CA ASN A 228 11.96 7.98 -11.58
C ASN A 228 13.21 7.14 -11.93
N GLN A 229 14.40 7.44 -11.40
CA GLN A 229 15.66 6.76 -11.78
C GLN A 229 16.56 6.33 -10.61
N PRO A 230 16.07 5.65 -9.56
CA PRO A 230 16.97 5.10 -8.55
C PRO A 230 17.79 3.93 -9.11
N THR A 231 19.01 3.81 -8.60
CA THR A 231 20.05 2.85 -9.02
C THR A 231 19.73 1.42 -8.58
N LEU A 232 19.09 1.25 -7.42
CA LEU A 232 18.68 -0.03 -6.86
C LEU A 232 17.25 0.07 -6.35
N ARG A 233 16.40 -0.89 -6.73
CA ARG A 233 15.00 -1.01 -6.28
C ARG A 233 14.75 -2.42 -5.76
N LYS A 234 14.06 -2.55 -4.63
CA LYS A 234 13.55 -3.85 -4.14
C LYS A 234 12.29 -4.18 -4.92
N LEU A 235 12.21 -5.37 -5.49
CA LEU A 235 10.98 -5.85 -6.13
C LEU A 235 9.97 -6.21 -5.03
N ARG A 236 8.78 -5.60 -5.01
CA ARG A 236 7.77 -5.82 -3.97
C ARG A 236 6.50 -6.33 -4.60
N ALA A 237 5.71 -7.07 -3.82
CA ALA A 237 4.45 -7.60 -4.32
C ALA A 237 3.48 -6.49 -4.76
N GLU A 238 3.53 -5.30 -4.16
CA GLU A 238 2.64 -4.17 -4.48
C GLU A 238 2.89 -3.50 -5.85
N ASP A 239 4.13 -3.56 -6.36
CA ASP A 239 4.59 -2.83 -7.55
C ASP A 239 5.44 -3.71 -8.50
N MET A 240 5.33 -5.04 -8.38
CA MET A 240 6.24 -5.95 -9.05
C MET A 240 6.17 -5.88 -10.57
N PHE A 241 4.99 -5.65 -11.14
CA PHE A 241 4.84 -5.59 -12.60
C PHE A 241 5.32 -4.25 -13.12
N GLU A 242 4.98 -3.14 -12.45
CA GLU A 242 5.49 -1.81 -12.79
C GLU A 242 7.03 -1.80 -12.80
N THR A 243 7.65 -2.33 -11.74
CA THR A 243 9.11 -2.42 -11.62
C THR A 243 9.73 -3.34 -12.68
N TRP A 244 9.01 -4.38 -13.10
CA TRP A 244 9.48 -5.35 -14.07
C TRP A 244 9.26 -4.92 -15.53
N GLU A 245 8.32 -4.03 -15.79
CA GLU A 245 8.08 -3.46 -17.12
C GLU A 245 8.98 -2.24 -17.40
N ASP A 246 9.49 -1.57 -16.35
CA ASP A 246 10.49 -0.49 -16.43
C ASP A 246 11.90 -1.03 -16.73
N ASP A 247 12.07 -1.60 -17.92
CA ASP A 247 13.34 -2.17 -18.38
C ASP A 247 14.34 -1.13 -18.90
N MET A 248 15.63 -1.45 -18.80
CA MET A 248 16.71 -0.65 -19.39
C MET A 248 17.19 -1.33 -20.68
N ASP A 249 16.70 -0.85 -21.82
CA ASP A 249 17.03 -1.39 -23.16
C ASP A 249 16.69 -2.89 -23.31
N GLY A 250 15.57 -3.34 -22.73
CA GLY A 250 15.07 -4.71 -22.71
C GLY A 250 15.76 -5.64 -21.71
N ILE A 251 16.47 -5.08 -20.72
CA ILE A 251 17.32 -5.82 -19.77
C ILE A 251 17.09 -5.33 -18.35
N HIS A 252 17.06 -6.27 -17.40
CA HIS A 252 17.20 -6.01 -15.96
C HIS A 252 18.46 -6.67 -15.40
N ILE A 253 19.13 -5.96 -14.49
CA ILE A 253 20.13 -6.55 -13.60
C ILE A 253 19.39 -6.97 -12.33
N VAL A 254 19.34 -8.27 -12.05
CA VAL A 254 18.57 -8.80 -10.93
C VAL A 254 19.52 -9.43 -9.92
N ALA A 255 19.43 -8.97 -8.67
CA ALA A 255 20.17 -9.54 -7.55
C ALA A 255 19.20 -10.33 -6.66
N PHE A 256 19.50 -11.61 -6.45
CA PHE A 256 18.78 -12.44 -5.48
C PHE A 256 19.58 -12.47 -4.18
N ALA A 257 18.96 -11.98 -3.11
CA ALA A 257 19.49 -11.99 -1.76
C ALA A 257 18.33 -12.24 -0.79
N GLU A 258 18.52 -13.18 0.12
CA GLU A 258 17.63 -13.36 1.28
C GLU A 258 18.17 -12.49 2.41
N GLU A 259 17.36 -11.55 2.89
CA GLU A 259 17.78 -10.54 3.88
C GLU A 259 18.20 -11.17 5.21
N GLU A 260 17.56 -12.27 5.59
CA GLU A 260 17.86 -13.02 6.82
C GLU A 260 19.08 -13.95 6.68
N ASP A 261 19.52 -14.26 5.45
CA ASP A 261 20.65 -15.16 5.22
C ASP A 261 21.98 -14.37 5.25
N PRO A 262 22.86 -14.64 6.23
CA PRO A 262 24.18 -14.01 6.30
C PRO A 262 25.12 -14.39 5.14
N GLY A 263 24.74 -15.31 4.24
CA GLY A 263 25.44 -15.41 2.96
C GLY A 263 24.85 -16.37 1.93
N VAL A 264 24.36 -15.79 0.83
CA VAL A 264 24.63 -16.13 -0.58
C VAL A 264 24.15 -14.93 -1.41
N HIS A 265 24.99 -14.40 -2.29
CA HIS A 265 24.59 -13.36 -3.25
C HIS A 265 24.74 -13.93 -4.67
N THR A 266 23.63 -14.09 -5.38
CA THR A 266 23.67 -14.48 -6.80
C THR A 266 23.18 -13.30 -7.62
N VAL A 267 24.05 -12.75 -8.47
CA VAL A 267 23.69 -11.72 -9.45
C VAL A 267 23.41 -12.40 -10.79
N GLY A 268 22.22 -12.18 -11.33
CA GLY A 268 21.77 -12.69 -12.62
C GLY A 268 21.49 -11.56 -13.60
N TYR A 269 21.57 -11.86 -14.90
CA TYR A 269 21.12 -10.97 -15.96
C TYR A 269 19.87 -11.57 -16.58
N VAL A 270 18.80 -10.78 -16.67
CA VAL A 270 17.58 -11.17 -17.36
C VAL A 270 17.45 -10.28 -18.59
N ARG A 271 17.45 -10.89 -19.77
CA ARG A 271 17.31 -10.22 -21.06
C ARG A 271 16.15 -10.84 -21.83
N TRP A 272 15.27 -10.00 -22.36
CA TRP A 272 14.21 -10.45 -23.25
C TRP A 272 14.77 -10.95 -24.60
N VAL A 273 14.16 -12.01 -25.14
CA VAL A 273 14.34 -12.53 -26.51
C VAL A 273 13.08 -12.31 -27.29
#